data_AF-A0A561SGE0-F1
#
_entry.id   AF-A0A561SGE0-F1
#
_cell.length_a   1.000
_cell.length_b   1.000
_cell.length_c   1.000
_cell.angle_alpha   90.00
_cell.angle_beta   90.00
_cell.angle_gamma   90.00
#
_symmetry.space_group_name_H-M   'P 1'
#
loop_
_entity.id
_entity.type
_entity.pdbx_description
1 polymer ?
#
loop_
_entity_poly.entity_id
_entity_poly.type
_entity_poly.pdbx_seq_one_letter_code
_entity_poly.pdbx_strand_id
1 'polypeptide(L)'
;MIRRFRRCGHGPGTLTPEDQAIVDQFRAMLTALRNPEPWTPGSARDIAVRIGPFVERAHTRPGDDHGPEMIAVALVHPDTPHASAYLQGRQLVYTERGWLRCETSAILGFWQPGYAMLTHAAAGLPLPDDVGMEPAHYALYIEARKRNDSRDGYTLLRIGPYTQARHAQQDYDLLTAALEGRETTLVPGHCVSARLGPFDVSDHDLFADPYETDAVALLDTAVEGMSTE
;
A
#
# COMPACT_ATOMS: atom_id res chain seq x y z
N MET A 1 -28.75 -36.54 44.43
CA MET A 1 -28.65 -35.11 44.85
C MET A 1 -28.44 -34.28 43.58
N ILE A 2 -29.48 -33.59 43.09
CA ILE A 2 -29.43 -32.84 41.84
C ILE A 2 -28.67 -31.54 42.10
N ARG A 3 -27.47 -31.38 41.53
CA ARG A 3 -26.73 -30.11 41.54
C ARG A 3 -27.53 -29.09 40.73
N ARG A 4 -28.26 -28.21 41.42
CA ARG A 4 -28.90 -27.05 40.79
C ARG A 4 -27.78 -26.12 40.33
N PHE A 5 -27.62 -25.97 39.01
CA PHE A 5 -26.84 -24.88 38.44
C PHE A 5 -27.44 -23.56 38.98
N ARG A 6 -26.73 -22.89 39.89
CA ARG A 6 -27.06 -21.50 40.24
C ARG A 6 -26.80 -20.68 38.98
N ARG A 7 -27.86 -20.19 38.35
CA ARG A 7 -27.74 -19.02 37.46
C ARG A 7 -27.12 -17.91 38.31
N CYS A 8 -25.93 -17.45 37.94
CA CYS A 8 -25.43 -16.16 38.41
C CYS A 8 -26.40 -15.09 37.88
N GLY A 9 -27.40 -14.74 38.68
CA GLY A 9 -28.30 -13.64 38.37
C GLY A 9 -27.47 -12.35 38.37
N HIS A 10 -27.40 -11.68 37.23
CA HIS A 10 -27.02 -10.27 37.22
C HIS A 10 -28.11 -9.56 38.02
N GLY A 11 -27.72 -8.84 39.09
CA GLY A 11 -28.68 -8.14 39.93
C GLY A 11 -29.56 -7.21 39.09
N PRO A 12 -30.86 -7.07 39.38
CA PRO A 12 -31.69 -6.06 38.73
C PRO A 12 -31.18 -4.68 39.16
N GLY A 13 -30.35 -4.08 38.32
CA GLY A 13 -29.74 -2.76 38.52
C GLY A 13 -29.37 -2.17 37.18
N THR A 14 -29.46 -0.84 37.07
CA THR A 14 -29.04 -0.10 35.89
C THR A 14 -27.57 -0.38 35.62
N LEU A 15 -27.21 -0.66 34.36
CA LEU A 15 -25.82 -0.85 33.95
C LEU A 15 -24.98 0.36 34.39
N THR A 16 -23.77 0.09 34.90
CA THR A 16 -22.82 1.18 35.14
C THR A 16 -22.43 1.81 33.80
N PRO A 17 -21.93 3.06 33.79
CA PRO A 17 -21.43 3.67 32.56
C PRO A 17 -20.33 2.84 31.87
N GLU A 18 -19.51 2.14 32.64
CA GLU A 18 -18.46 1.25 32.14
C GLU A 18 -19.03 -0.01 31.49
N ASP A 19 -19.99 -0.67 32.14
CA ASP A 19 -20.68 -1.84 31.57
C ASP A 19 -21.45 -1.45 30.31
N GLN A 20 -22.09 -0.28 30.31
CA GLN A 20 -22.80 0.26 29.16
C GLN A 20 -21.85 0.50 27.99
N ALA A 21 -20.66 1.05 28.25
CA ALA A 21 -19.64 1.25 27.22
C ALA A 21 -19.16 -0.07 26.58
N ILE A 22 -18.95 -1.12 27.38
CA ILE A 22 -18.57 -2.45 26.86
C ILE A 22 -19.70 -3.02 25.99
N VAL A 23 -20.94 -2.92 26.44
CA VAL A 23 -22.11 -3.38 25.68
C VAL A 23 -22.23 -2.63 24.36
N ASP A 24 -21.96 -1.32 24.35
CA ASP A 24 -22.04 -0.51 23.13
C ASP A 24 -20.90 -0.80 22.16
N GLN A 25 -19.67 -1.06 22.64
CA GLN A 25 -18.55 -1.52 21.81
C GLN A 25 -18.86 -2.87 21.16
N PHE A 26 -19.38 -3.83 21.93
CA PHE A 26 -19.78 -5.14 21.41
C PHE A 26 -20.89 -5.03 20.35
N ARG A 27 -21.87 -4.16 20.57
CA ARG A 27 -22.92 -3.87 19.57
C ARG A 27 -22.36 -3.23 18.31
N ALA A 28 -21.41 -2.30 18.45
CA ALA A 28 -20.73 -1.69 17.31
C ALA A 28 -19.95 -2.74 16.50
N MET A 29 -19.25 -3.65 17.17
CA MET A 29 -18.54 -4.76 16.53
C MET A 29 -19.48 -5.67 15.74
N LEU A 30 -20.58 -6.12 16.34
CA LEU A 30 -21.58 -6.93 15.64
C LEU A 30 -22.22 -6.19 14.46
N THR A 31 -22.40 -4.87 14.58
CA THR A 31 -22.94 -4.04 13.50
C THR A 31 -21.96 -3.96 12.34
N ALA A 32 -20.68 -3.72 12.60
CA ALA A 32 -19.64 -3.66 11.56
C ALA A 32 -19.50 -5.01 10.82
N LEU A 33 -19.53 -6.13 11.55
CA LEU A 33 -19.47 -7.46 10.94
C LEU A 33 -20.70 -7.81 10.09
N ARG A 34 -21.90 -7.43 10.56
CA ARG A 34 -23.17 -7.75 9.87
C ARG A 34 -23.40 -6.84 8.67
N ASN A 35 -23.03 -5.57 8.80
CA ASN A 35 -23.26 -4.51 7.83
C ASN A 35 -21.95 -3.77 7.57
N PRO A 36 -20.96 -4.42 6.92
CA PRO A 36 -19.75 -3.73 6.52
C PRO A 36 -20.11 -2.55 5.60
N GLU A 37 -19.58 -1.37 5.89
CA GLU A 37 -19.57 -0.26 4.95
C GLU A 37 -18.74 -0.71 3.75
N PRO A 38 -19.33 -0.83 2.56
CA PRO A 38 -18.62 -1.33 1.40
C PRO A 38 -17.41 -0.45 1.11
N TRP A 39 -16.24 -1.06 0.96
CA TRP A 39 -15.06 -0.36 0.48
C TRP A 39 -15.27 0.07 -0.97
N THR A 40 -14.91 1.31 -1.29
CA THR A 40 -14.81 1.80 -2.66
C THR A 40 -13.36 2.16 -2.99
N PRO A 41 -12.81 1.62 -4.10
CA PRO A 41 -11.49 1.96 -4.62
C PRO A 41 -11.25 3.47 -4.77
N GLY A 42 -10.01 3.92 -4.57
CA GLY A 42 -9.63 5.32 -4.82
C GLY A 42 -10.11 6.36 -3.82
N SER A 43 -10.75 5.91 -2.74
CA SER A 43 -11.29 6.80 -1.71
C SER A 43 -10.22 7.29 -0.73
N ALA A 44 -9.00 6.75 -0.80
CA ALA A 44 -7.90 6.99 0.15
C ALA A 44 -8.29 6.76 1.63
N ARG A 45 -9.41 6.07 1.88
CA ARG A 45 -9.91 5.74 3.21
C ARG A 45 -9.34 4.41 3.65
N ASP A 46 -9.12 4.29 4.95
CA ASP A 46 -8.68 3.04 5.53
C ASP A 46 -9.74 1.95 5.37
N ILE A 47 -9.25 0.74 5.21
CA ILE A 47 -10.00 -0.48 4.94
C ILE A 47 -9.79 -1.46 6.09
N ALA A 48 -10.75 -2.33 6.29
CA ALA A 48 -10.64 -3.46 7.18
C ALA A 48 -10.17 -4.68 6.36
N VAL A 49 -9.01 -5.25 6.68
CA VAL A 49 -8.37 -6.36 5.99
C VAL A 49 -8.28 -7.57 6.91
N ARG A 50 -8.75 -8.73 6.47
CA ARG A 50 -8.67 -9.97 7.21
C ARG A 50 -7.24 -10.52 7.17
N ILE A 51 -6.68 -10.82 8.34
CA ILE A 51 -5.38 -11.48 8.50
C ILE A 51 -5.57 -12.66 9.44
N GLY A 52 -5.58 -13.87 8.87
CA GLY A 52 -5.95 -15.07 9.61
C GLY A 52 -7.34 -14.90 10.27
N PRO A 53 -7.47 -15.14 11.60
CA PRO A 53 -8.73 -14.98 12.31
C PRO A 53 -9.02 -13.53 12.74
N PHE A 54 -8.12 -12.60 12.51
CA PHE A 54 -8.24 -11.21 12.92
C PHE A 54 -8.61 -10.28 11.76
N VAL A 55 -9.05 -9.08 12.10
CA VAL A 55 -9.35 -8.00 11.17
C VAL A 55 -8.44 -6.83 11.50
N GLU A 56 -7.61 -6.45 10.54
CA GLU A 56 -6.69 -5.35 10.68
C GLU A 56 -7.15 -4.14 9.91
N ARG A 57 -6.76 -2.97 10.38
CA ARG A 57 -6.91 -1.75 9.61
C ARG A 57 -5.78 -1.71 8.59
N ALA A 58 -6.05 -1.31 7.35
CA ALA A 58 -5.02 -1.06 6.35
C ALA A 58 -5.32 0.21 5.57
N HIS A 59 -4.26 0.85 5.08
CA HIS A 59 -4.34 2.03 4.23
C HIS A 59 -3.92 1.67 2.82
N THR A 60 -4.67 2.14 1.83
CA THR A 60 -4.44 1.83 0.42
C THR A 60 -3.44 2.82 -0.18
N ARG A 61 -2.50 2.34 -1.01
CA ARG A 61 -1.47 3.17 -1.63
C ARG A 61 -2.08 4.11 -2.66
N PRO A 62 -1.95 5.43 -2.53
CA PRO A 62 -2.50 6.36 -3.51
C PRO A 62 -1.99 6.08 -4.93
N GLY A 63 -2.90 5.87 -5.88
CA GLY A 63 -2.60 5.51 -7.27
C GLY A 63 -2.41 4.00 -7.51
N ASP A 64 -2.39 3.20 -6.44
CA ASP A 64 -2.32 1.72 -6.42
C ASP A 64 -3.40 1.14 -5.47
N ASP A 65 -4.40 1.98 -5.13
CA ASP A 65 -5.57 1.76 -4.27
C ASP A 65 -6.86 1.53 -5.07
N HIS A 66 -6.71 1.47 -6.39
CA HIS A 66 -7.77 1.17 -7.33
C HIS A 66 -7.79 -0.30 -7.79
N GLY A 67 -6.82 -1.10 -7.35
CA GLY A 67 -6.68 -2.50 -7.74
C GLY A 67 -7.89 -3.35 -7.29
N PRO A 68 -8.51 -4.15 -8.19
CA PRO A 68 -9.71 -4.93 -7.86
C PRO A 68 -9.42 -6.26 -7.14
N GLU A 69 -8.17 -6.72 -7.18
CA GLU A 69 -7.72 -8.01 -6.62
C GLU A 69 -6.59 -7.86 -5.62
N MET A 70 -5.60 -7.03 -5.93
CA MET A 70 -4.47 -6.71 -5.08
C MET A 70 -4.26 -5.21 -5.10
N ILE A 71 -4.11 -4.64 -3.92
CA ILE A 71 -3.70 -3.26 -3.78
C ILE A 71 -2.46 -3.23 -2.91
N ALA A 72 -1.59 -2.26 -3.18
CA ALA A 72 -0.54 -1.98 -2.23
C ALA A 72 -1.22 -1.39 -0.99
N VAL A 73 -1.16 -2.10 0.11
CA VAL A 73 -1.65 -1.59 1.39
C VAL A 73 -0.53 -1.54 2.39
N ALA A 74 -0.69 -0.68 3.37
CA ALA A 74 0.09 -0.73 4.59
C ALA A 74 -0.87 -1.07 5.73
N LEU A 75 -0.54 -2.08 6.54
CA LEU A 75 -1.32 -2.38 7.74
C LEU A 75 -1.15 -1.24 8.77
N VAL A 76 -2.20 -0.96 9.55
CA VAL A 76 -2.32 0.19 10.48
C VAL A 76 -2.91 -0.30 11.81
N HIS A 77 -2.48 0.27 12.94
CA HIS A 77 -3.07 -0.08 14.25
C HIS A 77 -4.50 0.48 14.40
N PRO A 78 -5.43 -0.25 15.03
CA PRO A 78 -6.82 0.18 15.17
C PRO A 78 -7.02 1.50 15.94
N ASP A 79 -6.34 1.67 17.08
CA ASP A 79 -6.54 2.82 17.98
C ASP A 79 -5.81 4.10 17.53
N THR A 80 -5.02 4.04 16.46
CA THR A 80 -4.26 5.20 15.97
C THR A 80 -5.07 5.99 14.94
N PRO A 81 -5.19 7.33 15.04
CA PRO A 81 -6.05 8.11 14.14
C PRO A 81 -5.56 8.20 12.68
N HIS A 82 -4.29 7.89 12.38
CA HIS A 82 -3.71 8.02 11.03
C HIS A 82 -2.83 6.83 10.63
N ALA A 83 -2.92 6.41 9.37
CA ALA A 83 -1.98 5.49 8.72
C ALA A 83 -0.57 6.09 8.53
N SER A 84 -0.45 7.42 8.63
CA SER A 84 0.69 8.18 8.13
C SER A 84 1.73 8.61 9.17
N ALA A 85 1.54 8.30 10.45
CA ALA A 85 2.57 8.61 11.45
C ALA A 85 3.63 7.50 11.51
N TYR A 86 4.58 7.57 10.55
CA TYR A 86 5.88 6.90 10.52
C TYR A 86 5.91 5.44 10.03
N LEU A 87 6.28 5.28 8.75
CA LEU A 87 7.12 4.19 8.20
C LEU A 87 8.52 4.11 8.88
N GLN A 88 8.67 4.65 10.11
CA GLN A 88 9.82 4.49 10.98
C GLN A 88 9.34 4.00 12.34
N GLY A 89 9.70 2.75 12.64
CA GLY A 89 10.22 2.41 13.95
C GLY A 89 9.21 2.39 15.11
N ARG A 90 8.85 1.15 15.46
CA ARG A 90 8.67 0.68 16.84
C ARG A 90 7.66 1.45 17.69
N GLN A 91 6.41 1.01 17.56
CA GLN A 91 5.72 0.61 18.79
C GLN A 91 4.75 -0.55 18.61
N LEU A 92 4.33 -0.87 17.38
CA LEU A 92 3.46 -2.00 17.06
C LEU A 92 3.89 -2.57 15.70
N VAL A 93 4.10 -3.88 15.57
CA VAL A 93 4.67 -4.64 14.42
C VAL A 93 3.94 -4.42 13.06
N TYR A 94 2.93 -3.55 13.02
CA TYR A 94 2.08 -3.24 11.86
C TYR A 94 2.77 -2.49 10.72
N THR A 95 3.83 -1.72 10.98
CA THR A 95 4.45 -0.83 9.99
C THR A 95 5.73 -1.36 9.34
N GLU A 96 6.26 -2.52 9.78
CA GLU A 96 7.57 -3.04 9.33
C GLU A 96 7.54 -3.78 7.97
N ARG A 97 6.35 -3.99 7.38
CA ARG A 97 6.16 -4.83 6.18
C ARG A 97 6.16 -4.10 4.83
N GLY A 98 6.31 -2.77 4.85
CA GLY A 98 6.24 -1.95 3.64
C GLY A 98 4.85 -1.98 2.99
N TRP A 99 4.81 -1.61 1.72
CA TRP A 99 3.61 -1.86 0.95
C TRP A 99 3.49 -3.33 0.70
N LEU A 100 2.34 -3.87 1.04
CA LEU A 100 2.02 -5.25 0.93
C LEU A 100 1.03 -5.44 -0.18
N ARG A 101 1.17 -6.51 -0.94
CA ARG A 101 0.12 -6.96 -1.84
C ARG A 101 -0.96 -7.61 -1.01
N CYS A 102 -1.98 -6.81 -0.72
CA CYS A 102 -3.15 -7.23 0.02
C CYS A 102 -4.26 -7.58 -0.95
N GLU A 103 -4.80 -8.77 -0.77
CA GLU A 103 -5.95 -9.21 -1.54
C GLU A 103 -7.17 -8.37 -1.19
N THR A 104 -7.89 -7.89 -2.19
CA THR A 104 -9.14 -7.16 -1.99
C THR A 104 -10.24 -8.05 -1.40
N SER A 105 -10.13 -9.38 -1.55
CA SER A 105 -11.00 -10.37 -0.89
C SER A 105 -10.81 -10.40 0.63
N ALA A 106 -9.60 -10.05 1.09
CA ALA A 106 -9.31 -9.86 2.49
C ALA A 106 -9.94 -8.55 2.98
N ILE A 107 -10.27 -7.61 2.09
CA ILE A 107 -10.96 -6.37 2.44
C ILE A 107 -12.43 -6.65 2.79
N LEU A 108 -12.78 -6.42 4.04
CA LEU A 108 -14.14 -6.55 4.55
C LEU A 108 -14.99 -5.31 4.26
N GLY A 109 -14.37 -4.18 3.97
CA GLY A 109 -15.02 -2.91 3.74
C GLY A 109 -14.16 -1.76 4.24
N PHE A 110 -14.73 -0.57 4.35
CA PHE A 110 -14.07 0.51 5.05
C PHE A 110 -13.85 0.18 6.51
N TRP A 111 -12.74 0.68 7.05
CA TRP A 111 -12.46 0.60 8.46
C TRP A 111 -13.57 1.30 9.25
N GLN A 112 -14.13 0.59 10.22
CA GLN A 112 -15.14 1.08 11.15
C GLN A 112 -14.67 0.81 12.59
N PRO A 113 -15.02 1.67 13.56
CA PRO A 113 -14.62 1.47 14.96
C PRO A 113 -15.03 0.12 15.55
N GLY A 114 -16.11 -0.48 15.04
CA GLY A 114 -16.55 -1.82 15.47
C GLY A 114 -15.52 -2.93 15.20
N TYR A 115 -14.63 -2.78 14.21
CA TYR A 115 -13.60 -3.78 13.94
C TYR A 115 -12.43 -3.73 14.93
N ALA A 116 -12.31 -2.69 15.76
CA ALA A 116 -11.18 -2.51 16.67
C ALA A 116 -11.00 -3.71 17.61
N MET A 117 -12.10 -4.26 18.13
CA MET A 117 -12.10 -5.43 19.02
C MET A 117 -11.64 -6.74 18.37
N LEU A 118 -11.51 -6.79 17.03
CA LEU A 118 -11.17 -7.99 16.25
C LEU A 118 -9.73 -8.02 15.75
N THR A 119 -8.92 -7.06 16.17
CA THR A 119 -7.52 -6.92 15.76
C THR A 119 -6.61 -7.79 16.63
N HIS A 120 -5.43 -8.16 16.14
CA HIS A 120 -4.42 -8.79 17.01
C HIS A 120 -4.11 -7.91 18.23
N ALA A 121 -4.10 -6.59 18.04
CA ALA A 121 -3.86 -5.61 19.09
C ALA A 121 -4.88 -5.67 20.23
N ALA A 122 -6.18 -5.74 19.94
CA ALA A 122 -7.22 -5.85 20.97
C ALA A 122 -7.13 -7.15 21.76
N ALA A 123 -6.56 -8.21 21.17
CA ALA A 123 -6.28 -9.47 21.84
C ALA A 123 -4.96 -9.48 22.63
N GLY A 124 -4.20 -8.38 22.65
CA GLY A 124 -2.89 -8.32 23.27
C GLY A 124 -1.83 -9.18 22.56
N LEU A 125 -1.98 -9.42 21.24
CA LEU A 125 -1.12 -10.26 20.43
C LEU A 125 -0.32 -9.44 19.39
N PRO A 126 0.91 -9.87 19.05
CA PRO A 126 1.65 -9.29 17.92
C PRO A 126 1.05 -9.75 16.57
N LEU A 127 1.39 -9.03 15.49
CA LEU A 127 1.19 -9.56 14.13
C LEU A 127 2.11 -10.77 13.90
N PRO A 128 1.67 -11.77 13.12
CA PRO A 128 2.52 -12.89 12.74
C PRO A 128 3.69 -12.42 11.89
N ASP A 129 4.80 -13.19 11.85
CA ASP A 129 5.98 -12.97 10.99
C ASP A 129 5.70 -13.24 9.51
N ASP A 130 4.64 -13.99 9.22
CA ASP A 130 4.02 -14.09 7.90
C ASP A 130 2.54 -13.70 8.02
N VAL A 131 2.17 -12.54 7.48
CA VAL A 131 0.76 -12.10 7.41
C VAL A 131 0.04 -12.64 6.17
N GLY A 132 0.72 -13.45 5.35
CA GLY A 132 0.19 -13.94 4.08
C GLY A 132 0.13 -12.87 3.00
N MET A 133 0.95 -11.82 3.09
CA MET A 133 1.04 -10.77 2.07
C MET A 133 2.50 -10.52 1.70
N GLU A 134 2.76 -10.49 0.40
CA GLU A 134 4.07 -10.24 -0.16
C GLU A 134 4.42 -8.74 -0.17
N PRO A 135 5.72 -8.38 -0.13
CA PRO A 135 6.16 -7.01 -0.37
C PRO A 135 5.77 -6.47 -1.76
N ALA A 136 5.53 -5.17 -1.88
CA ALA A 136 5.27 -4.45 -3.12
C ALA A 136 6.45 -3.53 -3.45
N HIS A 137 7.09 -3.73 -4.59
CA HIS A 137 8.23 -2.96 -5.09
C HIS A 137 7.83 -1.94 -6.17
N TYR A 138 8.76 -1.07 -6.59
CA TYR A 138 8.64 0.15 -7.42
C TYR A 138 9.73 0.33 -8.49
N ALA A 139 9.40 0.88 -9.66
CA ALA A 139 10.29 1.02 -10.81
C ALA A 139 10.13 2.38 -11.52
N LEU A 140 11.13 2.73 -12.33
CA LEU A 140 11.10 3.85 -13.27
C LEU A 140 11.30 3.49 -14.72
N TYR A 141 10.67 4.29 -15.56
CA TYR A 141 10.65 4.13 -17.01
C TYR A 141 10.88 5.48 -17.66
N ILE A 142 11.87 5.57 -18.53
CA ILE A 142 12.13 6.74 -19.36
C ILE A 142 11.80 6.38 -20.80
N GLU A 143 10.97 7.18 -21.45
CA GLU A 143 10.28 6.81 -22.68
C GLU A 143 10.42 7.90 -23.74
N ALA A 144 10.80 7.53 -24.96
CA ALA A 144 10.78 8.42 -26.12
C ALA A 144 9.53 8.18 -26.96
N ARG A 145 8.72 9.21 -27.21
CA ARG A 145 7.43 9.14 -27.92
C ARG A 145 7.43 10.04 -29.16
N LYS A 146 6.95 9.58 -30.33
CA LYS A 146 6.90 10.42 -31.54
C LYS A 146 6.06 11.68 -31.31
N ARG A 147 6.50 12.80 -31.89
CA ARG A 147 5.92 14.15 -31.65
C ARG A 147 4.49 14.34 -32.17
N ASN A 148 4.02 13.48 -33.05
CA ASN A 148 2.73 13.61 -33.74
C ASN A 148 1.55 13.02 -32.93
N ASP A 149 1.64 13.00 -31.60
CA ASP A 149 0.69 12.37 -30.66
C ASP A 149 0.39 10.89 -30.94
N SER A 150 1.20 10.24 -31.79
CA SER A 150 1.11 8.80 -31.99
C SER A 150 1.70 8.08 -30.78
N ARG A 151 1.12 6.93 -30.41
CA ARG A 151 1.63 6.09 -29.31
C ARG A 151 2.98 5.43 -29.63
N ASP A 152 3.48 5.60 -30.85
CA ASP A 152 4.76 5.09 -31.32
C ASP A 152 5.89 5.67 -30.48
N GLY A 153 6.64 4.79 -29.84
CA GLY A 153 7.75 5.15 -29.00
C GLY A 153 8.39 3.94 -28.36
N TYR A 154 9.51 4.15 -27.68
CA TYR A 154 10.29 3.08 -27.07
C TYR A 154 10.82 3.51 -25.70
N THR A 155 10.97 2.54 -24.79
CA THR A 155 11.59 2.77 -23.47
C THR A 155 13.09 2.85 -23.66
N LEU A 156 13.65 4.02 -23.38
CA LEU A 156 15.08 4.27 -23.45
C LEU A 156 15.81 3.62 -22.28
N LEU A 157 15.22 3.71 -21.08
CA LEU A 157 15.84 3.24 -19.86
C LEU A 157 14.79 2.73 -18.88
N ARG A 158 15.13 1.64 -18.20
CA ARG A 158 14.39 1.09 -17.07
C ARG A 158 15.30 1.12 -15.85
N ILE A 159 14.79 1.60 -14.74
CA ILE A 159 15.54 1.63 -13.48
C ILE A 159 14.71 0.97 -12.37
N GLY A 160 15.28 0.01 -11.66
CA GLY A 160 14.62 -0.78 -10.62
C GLY A 160 15.42 -2.05 -10.25
N PRO A 161 15.06 -2.83 -9.20
CA PRO A 161 14.05 -2.55 -8.20
C PRO A 161 14.38 -1.32 -7.41
N TYR A 162 13.39 -0.45 -7.33
CA TYR A 162 13.21 0.26 -6.10
C TYR A 162 12.30 -0.58 -5.24
N THR A 163 12.80 -1.12 -4.15
CA THR A 163 11.93 -1.66 -3.12
C THR A 163 11.06 -0.56 -2.49
N GLN A 164 11.28 0.71 -2.85
CA GLN A 164 10.57 1.90 -2.37
C GLN A 164 10.10 2.88 -3.47
N ALA A 165 8.83 3.30 -3.38
CA ALA A 165 8.15 4.15 -4.37
C ALA A 165 8.79 5.51 -4.57
N ARG A 166 9.50 5.99 -3.55
CA ARG A 166 10.11 7.32 -3.52
C ARG A 166 11.48 7.39 -4.16
N HIS A 167 12.26 6.30 -4.15
CA HIS A 167 13.55 6.29 -4.85
C HIS A 167 13.28 6.32 -6.34
N ALA A 168 12.27 5.54 -6.73
CA ALA A 168 11.63 5.71 -8.00
C ALA A 168 11.09 7.16 -8.17
N GLN A 169 10.40 7.78 -7.21
CA GLN A 169 9.98 9.20 -7.40
C GLN A 169 11.14 10.22 -7.53
N GLN A 170 12.27 10.06 -6.85
CA GLN A 170 13.40 11.01 -6.92
C GLN A 170 14.12 10.89 -8.25
N ASP A 171 14.41 9.66 -8.65
CA ASP A 171 15.05 9.45 -9.94
C ASP A 171 14.06 9.88 -11.04
N TYR A 172 12.75 9.70 -10.85
CA TYR A 172 11.73 10.29 -11.72
C TYR A 172 11.85 11.81 -11.82
N ASP A 173 12.00 12.52 -10.69
CA ASP A 173 12.06 13.99 -10.68
C ASP A 173 13.38 14.50 -11.29
N LEU A 174 14.52 13.85 -11.02
CA LEU A 174 15.82 14.17 -11.61
C LEU A 174 15.82 13.94 -13.12
N LEU A 175 15.26 12.80 -13.54
CA LEU A 175 15.08 12.50 -14.95
C LEU A 175 14.13 13.51 -15.59
N THR A 176 13.04 13.86 -14.93
CA THR A 176 12.10 14.87 -15.44
C THR A 176 12.78 16.23 -15.61
N ALA A 177 13.59 16.68 -14.64
CA ALA A 177 14.31 17.95 -14.73
C ALA A 177 15.46 17.91 -15.77
N ALA A 178 16.15 16.78 -15.89
CA ALA A 178 17.18 16.60 -16.91
C ALA A 178 16.60 16.57 -18.34
N LEU A 179 15.34 16.14 -18.46
CA LEU A 179 14.56 16.16 -19.67
C LEU A 179 13.95 17.54 -19.97
N GLU A 180 13.76 18.40 -18.96
CA GLU A 180 13.14 19.70 -19.10
C GLU A 180 13.87 20.59 -20.13
N GLY A 181 13.16 20.99 -21.18
CA GLY A 181 13.72 21.75 -22.31
C GLY A 181 14.55 20.93 -23.31
N ARG A 182 14.76 19.64 -23.05
CA ARG A 182 15.48 18.66 -23.90
C ARG A 182 14.58 17.56 -24.42
N GLU A 183 13.32 17.51 -24.02
CA GLU A 183 12.38 16.42 -24.29
C GLU A 183 12.30 16.12 -25.79
N THR A 184 12.33 17.16 -26.63
CA THR A 184 12.16 17.03 -28.09
C THR A 184 13.46 17.03 -28.90
N THR A 185 14.60 17.16 -28.24
CA THR A 185 15.92 17.28 -28.89
C THR A 185 16.81 16.08 -28.66
N LEU A 186 16.57 15.30 -27.60
CA LEU A 186 17.34 14.10 -27.25
C LEU A 186 17.25 12.99 -28.31
N VAL A 187 16.07 12.81 -28.91
CA VAL A 187 15.84 11.81 -29.95
C VAL A 187 15.09 12.48 -31.10
N PRO A 188 15.68 12.60 -32.30
CA PRO A 188 15.03 13.24 -33.43
C PRO A 188 13.65 12.66 -33.74
N GLY A 189 12.67 13.54 -33.89
CA GLY A 189 11.28 13.15 -34.14
C GLY A 189 10.49 12.67 -32.92
N HIS A 190 11.09 12.64 -31.72
CA HIS A 190 10.46 12.13 -30.49
C HIS A 190 10.50 13.16 -29.33
N CYS A 191 9.68 12.92 -28.30
CA CYS A 191 9.52 13.65 -27.05
C CYS A 191 9.75 12.67 -25.89
N VAL A 192 10.68 12.96 -24.99
CA VAL A 192 11.14 12.05 -23.94
C VAL A 192 10.57 12.45 -22.57
N SER A 193 10.06 11.48 -21.79
CA SER A 193 9.53 11.70 -20.43
C SER A 193 9.83 10.54 -19.46
N ALA A 194 9.78 10.81 -18.15
CA ALA A 194 9.91 9.81 -17.09
C ALA A 194 8.54 9.36 -16.54
N ARG A 195 8.47 8.17 -15.94
CA ARG A 195 7.27 7.61 -15.27
C ARG A 195 7.60 6.72 -14.07
N LEU A 196 6.98 7.01 -12.91
CA LEU A 196 6.95 6.16 -11.71
C LEU A 196 5.94 5.01 -11.83
N GLY A 197 6.33 3.79 -11.43
CA GLY A 197 5.47 2.62 -11.38
C GLY A 197 5.82 1.62 -10.29
N PRO A 198 5.05 0.53 -10.14
CA PRO A 198 5.47 -0.66 -9.39
C PRO A 198 6.68 -1.34 -10.07
N PHE A 199 7.45 -2.14 -9.32
CA PHE A 199 8.56 -2.94 -9.83
C PHE A 199 8.22 -4.41 -9.87
N ASP A 200 8.65 -5.00 -10.98
CA ASP A 200 8.56 -6.41 -11.25
C ASP A 200 9.93 -7.07 -11.02
N VAL A 201 9.97 -7.99 -10.04
CA VAL A 201 11.16 -8.77 -9.66
C VAL A 201 11.67 -9.65 -10.81
N SER A 202 10.86 -9.93 -11.84
CA SER A 202 11.22 -10.83 -12.95
C SER A 202 12.02 -10.14 -14.07
N ASP A 203 11.82 -8.84 -14.23
CA ASP A 203 12.50 -8.01 -15.22
C ASP A 203 13.84 -7.48 -14.69
N HIS A 204 14.26 -7.95 -13.50
CA HIS A 204 15.43 -7.48 -12.76
C HIS A 204 16.67 -7.33 -13.65
N ASP A 205 16.92 -8.28 -14.57
CA ASP A 205 18.10 -8.28 -15.45
C ASP A 205 18.04 -7.22 -16.58
N LEU A 206 16.85 -6.66 -16.88
CA LEU A 206 16.65 -5.58 -17.84
C LEU A 206 16.61 -4.21 -17.17
N PHE A 207 16.47 -4.19 -15.85
CA PHE A 207 16.56 -2.97 -15.09
C PHE A 207 18.02 -2.64 -14.85
N ALA A 208 18.38 -1.41 -15.19
CA ALA A 208 19.57 -0.85 -14.60
C ALA A 208 19.32 -0.80 -13.09
N ASP A 209 20.25 -1.39 -12.34
CA ASP A 209 20.21 -1.28 -10.89
C ASP A 209 20.39 0.20 -10.53
N PRO A 210 19.36 0.86 -9.96
CA PRO A 210 19.43 2.26 -9.59
C PRO A 210 20.56 2.57 -8.60
N TYR A 211 21.12 1.56 -7.93
CA TYR A 211 22.09 1.74 -6.86
C TYR A 211 23.53 1.66 -7.34
N GLU A 212 23.77 1.18 -8.56
CA GLU A 212 25.13 1.03 -9.08
C GLU A 212 25.56 2.25 -9.91
N THR A 213 24.63 2.94 -10.57
CA THR A 213 24.94 4.05 -11.49
C THR A 213 23.88 5.16 -11.40
N ASP A 214 24.32 6.42 -11.55
CA ASP A 214 23.45 7.60 -11.52
C ASP A 214 22.36 7.55 -12.61
N ALA A 215 21.10 7.84 -12.24
CA ALA A 215 19.94 7.73 -13.13
C ALA A 215 20.03 8.62 -14.37
N VAL A 216 20.61 9.82 -14.26
CA VAL A 216 20.80 10.74 -15.40
C VAL A 216 21.97 10.28 -16.25
N ALA A 217 23.05 9.78 -15.65
CA ALA A 217 24.14 9.16 -16.41
C ALA A 217 23.70 7.89 -17.16
N LEU A 218 22.82 7.08 -16.55
CA LEU A 218 22.16 5.95 -17.21
C LEU A 218 21.31 6.42 -18.39
N LEU A 219 20.61 7.56 -18.25
CA LEU A 219 19.84 8.16 -19.33
C LEU A 219 20.74 8.65 -20.47
N ASP A 220 21.80 9.38 -20.17
CA ASP A 220 22.73 9.89 -21.18
C ASP A 220 23.41 8.73 -21.94
N THR A 221 23.83 7.67 -21.23
CA THR A 221 24.40 6.45 -21.84
C THR A 221 23.39 5.77 -22.78
N ALA A 222 22.12 5.68 -22.38
CA ALA A 222 21.08 5.08 -23.21
C ALA A 222 20.79 5.90 -24.48
N VAL A 223 20.90 7.22 -24.42
CA VAL A 223 20.71 8.11 -25.58
C VAL A 223 21.89 8.05 -26.54
N GLU A 224 23.13 7.96 -26.06
CA GLU A 224 24.33 7.87 -26.90
C GLU A 224 24.35 6.58 -27.74
N GLY A 225 23.95 5.44 -27.17
CA GLY A 225 23.91 4.16 -27.88
C GLY A 225 22.95 4.13 -29.10
N MET A 226 21.99 5.05 -29.15
CA MET A 226 21.02 5.18 -30.25
C MET A 226 21.52 6.05 -31.40
N SER A 227 22.62 6.78 -31.23
CA SER A 227 23.22 7.62 -32.27
C SER A 227 24.24 6.87 -33.15
N THR A 228 24.54 5.62 -32.83
CA THR A 228 25.56 4.77 -33.49
C THR A 228 24.99 3.60 -34.30
N GLU A 229 23.67 3.50 -34.45
CA GLU A 229 22.97 2.58 -35.38
C GLU A 229 22.42 3.34 -36.61
#